data_AF-A0A8H6E2H3-F1
#
_entry.id   AF-A0A8H6E2H3-F1
#
_cell.length_a   1.000
_cell.length_b   1.000
_cell.length_c   1.000
_cell.angle_alpha   90.00
_cell.angle_beta   90.00
_cell.angle_gamma   90.00
#
_symmetry.space_group_name_H-M   'P 1'
#
loop_
_entity.id
_entity.type
_entity.pdbx_description
1 polymer ?
#
loop_
_entity_poly.entity_id
_entity_poly.type
_entity_poly.pdbx_seq_one_letter_code
_entity_poly.pdbx_strand_id
1 'polypeptide(L)'
;MPSFKEWTDVPEEMSADYYWKGPNSPGQIMAKEFKLNLPEPILGSNVRSGSTLFIFKSEGKFYLWNMAEDMVWQITKPTEENQIKEEVGADRMKYLEFKELKLE
;
A
#
# COMPACT_ATOMS: atom_id res chain seq x y z
N MET A 1 17.70 -6.83 -10.98
CA MET A 1 16.42 -6.46 -10.34
C MET A 1 16.63 -5.11 -9.67
N PRO A 2 15.69 -4.15 -9.78
CA PRO A 2 15.80 -2.88 -9.07
C PRO A 2 15.91 -3.17 -7.57
N SER A 3 16.80 -2.48 -6.86
CA SER A 3 16.92 -2.66 -5.42
C SER A 3 15.78 -1.91 -4.73
N PHE A 4 14.71 -2.61 -4.39
CA PHE A 4 13.70 -2.12 -3.46
C PHE A 4 14.29 -2.10 -2.03
N LYS A 5 15.24 -1.21 -1.74
CA LYS A 5 15.96 -1.25 -0.46
C LYS A 5 15.01 -1.20 0.75
N GLU A 6 13.82 -0.61 0.58
CA GLU A 6 12.86 -0.36 1.66
C GLU A 6 11.44 -0.87 1.36
N TRP A 7 11.17 -1.35 0.15
CA TRP A 7 9.88 -1.88 -0.28
C TRP A 7 10.02 -3.33 -0.74
N THR A 8 8.92 -4.07 -0.84
CA THR A 8 8.92 -5.44 -1.37
C THR A 8 7.53 -5.81 -1.86
N ASP A 9 7.45 -6.62 -2.92
CA ASP A 9 6.24 -7.29 -3.37
C ASP A 9 6.18 -8.76 -2.93
N VAL A 10 7.20 -9.23 -2.20
CA VAL A 10 7.27 -10.59 -1.66
C VAL A 10 6.37 -10.68 -0.43
N PRO A 11 5.29 -11.49 -0.44
CA PRO A 11 4.32 -11.56 0.66
C PRO A 11 4.91 -11.80 2.03
N GLU A 12 5.91 -12.68 2.13
CA GLU A 12 6.57 -13.02 3.39
C GLU A 12 7.38 -11.85 3.95
N GLU A 13 8.06 -11.09 3.08
CA GLU A 13 8.90 -9.97 3.50
C GLU A 13 8.08 -8.76 3.97
N MET A 14 6.88 -8.56 3.40
CA MET A 14 5.92 -7.56 3.87
C MET A 14 4.98 -8.07 4.96
N SER A 15 5.14 -9.31 5.46
CA SER A 15 4.23 -9.92 6.43
C SER A 15 2.75 -9.87 6.00
N ALA A 16 2.48 -10.14 4.72
CA ALA A 16 1.16 -9.99 4.10
C ALA A 16 0.08 -10.79 4.84
N ASP A 17 0.42 -11.98 5.33
CA ASP A 17 -0.49 -12.82 6.11
C ASP A 17 -0.95 -12.14 7.40
N TYR A 18 -0.07 -11.44 8.10
CA TYR A 18 -0.44 -10.71 9.32
C TYR A 18 -1.36 -9.51 8.99
N TYR A 19 -1.00 -8.74 7.98
CA TYR A 19 -1.67 -7.48 7.67
C TYR A 19 -2.97 -7.63 6.88
N TRP A 20 -3.10 -8.67 6.03
CA TRP A 20 -4.18 -8.72 5.03
C TRP A 20 -5.01 -10.01 5.05
N LYS A 21 -4.56 -11.07 5.73
CA LYS A 21 -5.25 -12.37 5.71
C LYS A 21 -6.35 -12.43 6.77
N GLY A 22 -7.57 -12.59 6.29
CA GLY A 22 -8.76 -12.78 7.12
C GLY A 22 -9.39 -11.47 7.59
N PRO A 23 -10.69 -11.49 7.94
CA PRO A 23 -11.51 -10.29 8.09
C PRO A 23 -11.12 -9.36 9.24
N ASN A 24 -10.35 -9.85 10.21
CA ASN A 24 -9.89 -9.09 11.37
C ASN A 24 -8.41 -8.69 11.27
N SER A 25 -7.78 -8.89 10.11
CA SER A 25 -6.41 -8.40 9.89
C SER A 25 -6.41 -6.87 9.77
N PRO A 26 -5.32 -6.20 10.20
CA PRO A 26 -5.25 -4.73 10.22
C PRO A 26 -5.65 -4.05 8.92
N GLY A 27 -5.18 -4.54 7.77
CA GLY A 27 -5.49 -3.99 6.45
C GLY A 27 -6.96 -4.20 6.05
N GLN A 28 -7.60 -5.29 6.49
CA GLN A 28 -9.03 -5.52 6.25
C GLN A 28 -9.91 -4.63 7.14
N ILE A 29 -9.49 -4.39 8.39
CA ILE A 29 -10.15 -3.44 9.31
C ILE A 29 -10.07 -2.03 8.72
N MET A 30 -8.87 -1.57 8.34
CA MET A 30 -8.67 -0.28 7.70
C MET A 30 -9.53 -0.16 6.44
N ALA A 31 -9.50 -1.15 5.55
CA ALA A 31 -10.29 -1.08 4.32
C ALA A 31 -11.79 -0.94 4.60
N LYS A 32 -12.32 -1.63 5.63
CA LYS A 32 -13.71 -1.49 6.04
C LYS A 32 -14.03 -0.08 6.55
N GLU A 33 -13.16 0.53 7.35
CA GLU A 33 -13.34 1.89 7.87
C GLU A 33 -13.39 2.93 6.73
N PHE A 34 -12.55 2.75 5.70
CA PHE A 34 -12.53 3.60 4.51
C PHE A 34 -13.51 3.17 3.40
N LYS A 35 -14.39 2.20 3.67
CA LYS A 35 -15.37 1.64 2.70
C LYS A 35 -14.71 1.12 1.40
N LEU A 36 -13.49 0.61 1.50
CA LEU A 36 -12.70 0.01 0.42
C LEU A 36 -12.96 -1.49 0.36
N ASN A 37 -13.51 -1.97 -0.75
CA ASN A 37 -13.86 -3.38 -0.90
C ASN A 37 -12.70 -4.19 -1.50
N LEU A 38 -12.58 -5.45 -1.07
CA LEU A 38 -11.61 -6.42 -1.61
C LEU A 38 -10.18 -5.86 -1.71
N PRO A 39 -9.59 -5.41 -0.59
CA PRO A 39 -8.25 -4.86 -0.62
C PRO A 39 -7.21 -5.96 -0.85
N GLU A 40 -6.26 -5.69 -1.74
CA GLU A 40 -5.17 -6.60 -2.09
C GLU A 40 -3.82 -5.87 -2.00
N PRO A 41 -2.88 -6.30 -1.14
CA PRO A 41 -1.56 -5.68 -1.05
C PRO A 41 -0.76 -5.89 -2.34
N ILE A 42 -0.13 -4.84 -2.85
CA ILE A 42 0.75 -4.91 -4.02
C ILE A 42 2.22 -4.64 -3.67
N LEU A 43 2.47 -3.81 -2.67
CA LEU A 43 3.78 -3.48 -2.13
C LEU A 43 3.65 -3.20 -0.63
N GLY A 44 4.63 -3.65 0.15
CA GLY A 44 4.77 -3.27 1.56
C GLY A 44 6.17 -2.78 1.86
N SER A 45 6.31 -1.95 2.88
CA SER A 45 7.61 -1.64 3.46
C SER A 45 8.21 -2.93 4.06
N ASN A 46 9.48 -3.18 3.78
CA ASN A 46 10.14 -4.38 4.30
C ASN A 46 10.52 -4.20 5.78
N VAL A 47 10.78 -5.30 6.49
CA VAL A 47 11.12 -5.26 7.93
C VAL A 47 12.34 -4.37 8.25
N ARG A 48 13.25 -4.16 7.29
CA ARG A 48 14.47 -3.37 7.49
C ARG A 48 14.22 -1.87 7.43
N SER A 49 13.18 -1.42 6.74
CA SER A 49 12.90 0.01 6.59
C SER A 49 12.34 0.63 7.88
N GLY A 50 11.77 -0.20 8.78
CA GLY A 50 11.10 0.27 9.99
C GLY A 50 9.84 1.09 9.73
N SER A 51 9.45 1.26 8.47
CA SER A 51 8.20 1.91 8.06
C SER A 51 7.04 0.93 8.11
N THR A 52 5.83 1.47 8.23
CA THR A 52 4.57 0.74 8.24
C THR A 52 3.68 1.24 7.11
N LEU A 53 4.19 1.14 5.88
CA LEU A 53 3.54 1.60 4.67
C LEU A 53 3.13 0.42 3.80
N PHE A 54 1.92 0.49 3.24
CA PHE A 54 1.49 -0.43 2.18
C PHE A 54 0.92 0.33 1.01
N ILE A 55 1.21 -0.15 -0.19
CA ILE A 55 0.40 0.15 -1.37
C ILE A 55 -0.47 -1.06 -1.64
N PHE A 56 -1.76 -0.81 -1.83
CA PHE A 56 -2.75 -1.85 -2.08
C PHE A 56 -3.74 -1.41 -3.16
N LYS A 57 -4.40 -2.40 -3.75
CA LYS A 57 -5.46 -2.20 -4.73
C LYS A 57 -6.82 -2.45 -4.07
N SER A 58 -7.81 -1.65 -4.43
CA SER A 58 -9.21 -1.89 -4.08
C SER A 58 -10.09 -1.36 -5.22
N GLU A 59 -11.00 -2.20 -5.72
CA GLU A 59 -11.96 -1.87 -6.78
C GLU A 59 -11.33 -1.19 -8.02
N GLY A 60 -10.15 -1.65 -8.42
CA GLY A 60 -9.43 -1.12 -9.60
C GLY A 60 -8.67 0.19 -9.39
N LYS A 61 -8.65 0.72 -8.16
CA LYS A 61 -7.85 1.89 -7.77
C LYS A 61 -6.71 1.47 -6.84
N PHE A 62 -5.73 2.35 -6.70
CA PHE A 62 -4.55 2.13 -5.87
C PHE A 62 -4.52 3.12 -4.72
N TYR A 63 -4.01 2.66 -3.58
CA TYR A 63 -4.01 3.42 -2.35
C TYR A 63 -2.71 3.20 -1.60
N LEU A 64 -2.24 4.24 -0.92
CA LEU A 64 -1.18 4.18 0.08
C LEU A 64 -1.83 4.23 1.46
N TRP A 65 -1.52 3.24 2.29
CA TRP A 65 -1.86 3.23 3.70
C TRP A 65 -0.61 3.53 4.53
N ASN A 66 -0.68 4.57 5.36
CA ASN A 66 0.31 4.84 6.40
C ASN A 66 -0.29 4.52 7.76
N MET A 67 0.15 3.41 8.34
CA MET A 67 -0.32 2.98 9.66
C MET A 67 0.15 3.90 10.79
N ALA A 68 1.30 4.57 10.64
CA ALA A 68 1.84 5.42 11.69
C ALA A 68 1.00 6.68 11.89
N GLU A 69 0.33 7.14 10.83
CA GLU A 69 -0.50 8.35 10.83
C GLU A 69 -2.01 8.04 10.77
N ASP A 70 -2.37 6.77 10.66
CA ASP A 70 -3.75 6.30 10.45
C ASP A 70 -4.42 6.97 9.23
N MET A 71 -3.65 7.09 8.14
CA MET A 71 -4.06 7.80 6.93
C MET A 71 -4.05 6.88 5.70
N VAL A 72 -5.00 7.12 4.81
CA VAL A 72 -5.11 6.45 3.51
C VAL A 72 -5.19 7.51 2.43
N TRP A 73 -4.34 7.40 1.41
CA TRP A 73 -4.37 8.24 0.22
C TRP A 73 -4.64 7.40 -1.01
N GLN A 74 -5.54 7.86 -1.88
CA GLN A 74 -5.67 7.33 -3.22
C GLN A 74 -4.48 7.80 -4.06
N ILE A 75 -3.84 6.87 -4.76
CA ILE A 75 -2.89 7.19 -5.82
C ILE A 75 -3.71 7.54 -7.06
N THR A 76 -3.67 8.80 -7.48
CA THR A 76 -4.40 9.28 -8.67
C THR A 76 -3.56 9.18 -9.93
N LYS A 77 -2.23 9.16 -9.80
CA LYS A 77 -1.28 8.85 -10.89
C LYS A 77 0.00 8.20 -10.35
N PRO A 78 0.61 7.28 -11.11
CA PRO A 78 0.05 6.60 -12.28
C PRO A 78 -1.14 5.71 -11.90
N THR A 79 -1.94 5.30 -12.90
CA THR A 79 -3.12 4.44 -12.71
C THR A 79 -2.85 2.96 -13.04
N GLU A 80 -1.60 2.61 -13.32
CA GLU A 80 -1.19 1.25 -13.68
C GLU A 80 -0.25 0.67 -12.61
N GLU A 81 -0.52 -0.56 -12.17
CA GLU A 81 0.21 -1.22 -11.08
C GLU A 81 1.72 -1.29 -11.35
N ASN A 82 2.11 -1.66 -12.58
CA ASN A 82 3.52 -1.78 -12.96
C ASN A 82 4.25 -0.44 -12.89
N GLN A 83 3.60 0.65 -13.28
CA GLN A 83 4.19 1.99 -13.20
C GLN A 83 4.34 2.43 -11.75
N ILE A 84 3.35 2.15 -10.89
CA ILE A 84 3.45 2.41 -9.44
C ILE A 84 4.63 1.63 -8.86
N LYS A 85 4.74 0.33 -9.17
CA LYS A 85 5.83 -0.52 -8.70
C LYS A 85 7.20 -0.03 -9.17
N GLU A 86 7.30 0.42 -10.42
CA GLU A 86 8.53 0.99 -10.97
C GLU A 86 8.95 2.28 -10.26
N GLU A 87 8.02 3.22 -10.09
CA GLU A 87 8.31 4.49 -9.41
C GLU A 87 8.68 4.27 -7.95
N VAL A 88 7.95 3.41 -7.22
CA VAL A 88 8.27 3.12 -5.81
C VAL A 88 9.59 2.38 -5.68
N GLY A 89 9.83 1.36 -6.52
CA GLY A 89 11.05 0.56 -6.51
C GLY A 89 12.31 1.33 -6.90
N ALA A 90 12.16 2.46 -7.59
CA ALA A 90 13.25 3.35 -7.94
C ALA A 90 13.41 4.54 -6.98
N ASP A 91 12.74 4.51 -5.81
CA ASP A 91 12.76 5.61 -4.82
C ASP A 91 12.25 6.94 -5.40
N ARG A 92 11.22 6.83 -6.25
CA ARG A 92 10.64 7.92 -7.03
C ARG A 92 9.18 8.20 -6.62
N MET A 93 8.82 7.92 -5.37
CA MET A 93 7.47 8.16 -4.83
C MET A 93 6.97 9.59 -5.01
N LYS A 94 7.88 10.58 -5.11
CA LYS A 94 7.54 11.98 -5.41
C LYS A 94 6.81 12.21 -6.74
N TYR A 95 6.80 11.24 -7.65
CA TYR A 95 6.04 11.32 -8.92
C TYR A 95 4.66 10.65 -8.83
N LEU A 96 4.31 10.07 -7.69
CA LEU A 96 2.94 9.67 -7.40
C LEU A 96 2.12 10.92 -7.06
N GLU A 97 0.93 11.03 -7.64
CA GLU A 97 -0.07 12.01 -7.21
C GLU A 97 -1.02 11.35 -6.21
N PHE A 98 -1.33 12.06 -5.13
CA PHE A 98 -2.14 11.55 -4.03
C PHE A 98 -3.37 12.42 -3.80
N LYS A 99 -4.46 11.75 -3.39
CA LYS A 99 -5.65 12.38 -2.82
C LYS A 99 -5.97 11.69 -1.51
N GLU A 100 -5.94 12.42 -0.40
CA GLU A 100 -6.32 11.90 0.91
C GLU A 100 -7.78 11.42 0.90
N LEU A 101 -8.01 10.22 1.45
CA LEU A 101 -9.36 9.76 1.79
C LEU A 101 -9.67 10.27 3.19
N LYS A 102 -10.82 10.93 3.31
CA LYS A 102 -11.36 11.33 4.61
C LYS A 102 -12.42 10.34 5.02
N LEU A 103 -12.42 9.97 6.29
CA LEU A 103 -13.55 9.28 6.91
C LEU A 103 -14.74 10.25 6.89
N GLU A 104 -15.89 9.76 6.40
CA GLU A 104 -17.16 10.48 6.41
C GLU A 104 -17.90 10.31 7.74
#